data_AF-A0A5C3NP53-F1
#
_entry.id   AF-A0A5C3NP53-F1
#
_cell.length_a   1.000
_cell.length_b   1.000
_cell.length_c   1.000
_cell.angle_alpha   90.00
_cell.angle_beta   90.00
_cell.angle_gamma   90.00
#
_symmetry.space_group_name_H-M   'P 1'
#
loop_
_entity.id
_entity.type
_entity.pdbx_description
1 polymer ?
#
loop_
_entity_poly.entity_id
_entity_poly.type
_entity_poly.pdbx_seq_one_letter_code
_entity_poly.pdbx_strand_id
1 'polypeptide(L)'
;MVEFAINSSVNASTGFAPFDLNGGYMPTMMRELTREPALPGVRDFAERAISNLREAHDALIASRVSQTHQANKRRRLENGEADPDFKEGGLAYLSTAN
;
A
#
# COMPACT_ATOMS: atom_id res chain seq x y z
N MET A 1 6.59 3.92 -11.80
CA MET A 1 5.96 3.65 -10.49
C MET A 1 4.53 4.14 -10.41
N VAL A 2 4.24 5.40 -10.74
CA VAL A 2 2.88 5.94 -10.76
C VAL A 2 1.97 5.13 -11.68
N GLU A 3 2.42 4.84 -12.90
CA GLU A 3 1.65 4.05 -13.86
C GLU A 3 1.31 2.64 -13.34
N PHE A 4 2.29 1.93 -12.75
CA PHE A 4 2.03 0.62 -12.14
C PHE A 4 0.99 0.74 -11.03
N ALA A 5 1.15 1.69 -10.10
CA ALA A 5 0.22 1.88 -8.99
C ALA A 5 -1.22 2.20 -9.46
N ILE A 6 -1.36 3.03 -10.49
CA ILE A 6 -2.66 3.38 -11.08
C ILE A 6 -3.26 2.14 -11.77
N ASN A 7 -2.48 1.42 -12.57
CA ASN A 7 -2.97 0.28 -13.35
C ASN A 7 -3.15 -1.01 -12.51
N SER A 8 -2.55 -1.07 -11.32
CA SER A 8 -2.73 -2.17 -10.37
C SER A 8 -3.84 -1.91 -9.34
N SER A 9 -4.43 -0.72 -9.32
CA SER A 9 -5.49 -0.38 -8.37
C SER A 9 -6.85 -0.77 -8.93
N VAL A 10 -7.64 -1.48 -8.13
CA VAL A 10 -9.02 -1.84 -8.48
C VAL A 10 -9.87 -0.58 -8.52
N ASN A 11 -10.55 -0.37 -9.65
CA ASN A 11 -11.51 0.71 -9.77
C ASN A 11 -12.83 0.33 -9.10
N ALA A 12 -13.38 1.22 -8.27
CA ALA A 12 -14.58 0.95 -7.49
C ALA A 12 -15.86 0.75 -8.34
N SER A 13 -15.94 1.34 -9.53
CA SER A 13 -17.11 1.24 -10.41
C SER A 13 -17.10 -0.01 -11.29
N THR A 14 -15.92 -0.50 -11.66
CA THR A 14 -15.79 -1.68 -12.53
C THR A 14 -15.46 -2.95 -11.75
N GLY A 15 -14.88 -2.84 -10.55
CA GLY A 15 -14.40 -3.99 -9.79
C GLY A 15 -13.12 -4.62 -10.33
N PHE A 16 -12.51 -4.04 -11.38
CA PHE A 16 -11.30 -4.56 -12.01
C PHE A 16 -10.16 -3.53 -11.96
N ALA A 17 -8.93 -4.01 -11.90
CA ALA A 17 -7.77 -3.16 -12.15
C ALA A 17 -7.49 -3.08 -13.67
N PRO A 18 -6.96 -1.95 -14.18
CA PRO A 18 -6.65 -1.82 -15.60
C PRO A 18 -5.73 -2.91 -16.17
N PHE A 19 -4.77 -3.44 -15.39
CA PHE A 19 -3.94 -4.56 -15.85
C PHE A 19 -4.72 -5.85 -16.09
N ASP A 20 -5.77 -6.11 -15.30
CA ASP A 20 -6.64 -7.27 -15.53
C ASP A 20 -7.40 -7.15 -16.85
N LEU A 21 -7.83 -5.93 -17.19
CA LEU A 21 -8.60 -5.67 -18.42
C LEU A 21 -7.73 -5.64 -19.68
N ASN A 22 -6.55 -5.01 -19.59
CA ASN A 22 -5.67 -4.84 -20.76
C ASN A 22 -4.77 -6.06 -21.00
N GLY A 23 -4.29 -6.68 -19.91
CA GLY A 23 -3.30 -7.75 -19.97
C GLY A 23 -3.83 -9.12 -19.57
N GLY A 24 -4.99 -9.21 -18.91
CA GLY A 24 -5.52 -10.46 -18.37
C GLY A 24 -4.74 -11.00 -17.17
N TYR A 25 -3.75 -10.28 -16.66
CA TYR A 25 -2.97 -10.65 -15.48
C TYR A 25 -2.47 -9.41 -14.74
N MET A 26 -2.30 -9.53 -13.43
CA MET A 26 -1.67 -8.51 -12.60
C MET A 26 -0.14 -8.70 -12.60
N PRO A 27 0.65 -7.81 -13.24
CA PRO A 27 2.10 -7.90 -13.19
C PRO A 27 2.61 -7.65 -11.77
N THR A 28 3.78 -8.21 -11.45
CA THR A 28 4.48 -7.94 -10.19
C THR A 28 5.56 -6.89 -10.39
N MET A 29 5.76 -6.05 -9.38
CA MET A 29 6.83 -5.06 -9.41
C MET A 29 8.18 -5.76 -9.23
N MET A 30 9.16 -5.39 -10.05
CA MET A 30 10.51 -5.97 -10.03
C MET A 30 11.19 -5.71 -8.67
N ARG A 31 11.57 -6.78 -7.96
CA ARG A 31 12.17 -6.70 -6.62
C ARG A 31 13.69 -6.80 -6.63
N GLU A 32 14.21 -7.58 -7.58
CA GLU A 32 15.63 -7.88 -7.71
C GLU A 32 16.02 -7.90 -9.19
N LEU A 33 17.28 -7.57 -9.45
CA LEU A 33 17.88 -7.69 -10.77
C LEU A 33 18.35 -9.13 -10.97
N THR A 34 18.04 -9.73 -12.12
CA THR A 34 18.56 -11.06 -12.44
C THR A 34 20.08 -11.01 -12.57
N ARG A 35 20.76 -12.11 -12.23
CA ARG A 35 22.23 -12.22 -12.30
C ARG A 35 22.78 -12.28 -13.73
N GLU A 36 21.91 -12.32 -14.74
CA GLU A 36 22.32 -12.48 -16.13
C GLU A 36 23.10 -11.25 -16.63
N PRO A 37 24.00 -11.43 -17.61
CA PRO A 37 24.80 -10.33 -18.13
C PRO A 37 23.91 -9.34 -18.90
N ALA A 38 23.44 -8.32 -18.19
CA ALA A 38 22.87 -7.13 -18.81
C ALA A 38 23.98 -6.20 -19.29
N LEU A 39 23.74 -5.47 -20.37
CA LEU A 39 24.60 -4.37 -20.79
C LEU A 39 24.79 -3.39 -19.60
N PRO A 40 25.99 -2.84 -19.35
CA PRO A 40 26.26 -2.03 -18.16
C PRO A 40 25.25 -0.91 -17.92
N GLY A 41 24.85 -0.17 -18.97
CA GLY A 41 23.85 0.89 -18.84
C GLY A 41 22.44 0.41 -18.49
N VAL A 42 22.06 -0.80 -18.91
CA VAL A 42 20.77 -1.41 -18.54
C VAL A 42 20.78 -1.80 -17.06
N ARG A 43 21.91 -2.32 -16.59
CA ARG A 43 22.12 -2.65 -15.18
C ARG A 43 22.07 -1.40 -14.29
N ASP A 44 22.80 -0.35 -14.65
CA ASP A 44 22.82 0.90 -13.88
C ASP A 44 21.42 1.52 -13.78
N PHE A 45 20.66 1.50 -14.88
CA PHE A 45 19.29 1.97 -14.89
C PHE A 45 18.39 1.15 -13.97
N ALA A 46 18.47 -0.18 -14.05
CA ALA A 46 17.66 -1.07 -13.23
C ALA A 46 18.01 -0.97 -11.74
N GLU A 47 19.29 -0.88 -11.39
CA GLU A 47 19.74 -0.68 -10.00
C GLU A 47 19.19 0.64 -9.44
N ARG A 48 19.25 1.74 -10.20
CA ARG A 48 18.65 3.03 -9.81
C ARG A 48 17.14 2.93 -9.63
N ALA A 49 16.44 2.27 -10.55
CA ALA A 49 14.99 2.09 -10.47
C ALA A 49 14.58 1.31 -9.21
N ILE A 50 15.32 0.26 -8.85
CA ILE A 50 15.11 -0.52 -7.63
C ILE A 50 15.41 0.31 -6.38
N SER A 51 16.48 1.11 -6.38
CA SER A 51 16.81 2.01 -5.27
C SER A 51 15.70 3.04 -5.02
N ASN A 52 15.24 3.71 -6.09
CA ASN A 52 14.14 4.68 -6.01
C ASN A 52 12.84 4.03 -5.52
N LEU A 53 12.59 2.77 -5.88
CA LEU A 53 11.43 2.02 -5.38
C LEU A 53 11.49 1.84 -3.86
N ARG A 54 12.66 1.42 -3.35
CA ARG A 54 12.87 1.19 -1.91
C ARG A 54 12.68 2.47 -1.13
N GLU A 55 13.27 3.57 -1.61
CA GLU A 55 13.13 4.89 -0.99
C GLU A 55 11.66 5.37 -0.97
N ALA A 56 10.95 5.23 -2.10
CA ALA A 56 9.54 5.59 -2.18
C ALA A 56 8.66 4.74 -1.24
N HIS A 57 8.98 3.46 -1.08
CA HIS A 57 8.28 2.56 -0.16
C HIS A 57 8.49 2.97 1.30
N ASP A 58 9.72 3.29 1.69
CA ASP A 58 10.04 3.73 3.05
C ASP A 58 9.37 5.08 3.37
N ALA A 59 9.39 6.01 2.41
CA ALA A 59 8.68 7.29 2.53
C ALA A 59 7.16 7.10 2.71
N LEU A 60 6.56 6.15 1.98
CA LEU A 60 5.14 5.84 2.10
C LEU A 60 4.80 5.24 3.48
N ILE A 61 5.64 4.34 4.01
CA ILE A 61 5.47 3.81 5.38
C ILE A 61 5.55 4.94 6.40
N ALA A 62 6.57 5.81 6.32
CA ALA A 62 6.71 6.95 7.22
C ALA A 62 5.51 7.91 7.16
N SER A 63 5.01 8.17 5.94
CA SER A 63 3.81 8.98 5.73
C SER A 63 2.58 8.33 6.36
N ARG A 64 2.40 7.01 6.22
CA ARG A 64 1.27 6.29 6.84
C ARG A 64 1.30 6.41 8.36
N VAL A 65 2.46 6.24 8.99
CA VAL A 65 2.60 6.42 10.46
C VAL A 65 2.12 7.81 10.89
N SER A 66 2.56 8.86 10.17
CA SER A 66 2.16 10.24 10.45
C SER A 66 0.66 10.47 10.23
N GLN A 67 0.11 9.95 9.13
CA GLN A 67 -1.32 10.05 8.83
C GLN A 67 -2.17 9.33 9.88
N THR A 68 -1.81 8.12 10.26
CA THR A 68 -2.48 7.34 11.31
C THR A 68 -2.41 8.08 12.65
N HIS A 69 -1.25 8.63 13.02
CA HIS A 69 -1.13 9.42 14.24
C HIS A 69 -2.08 10.63 14.25
N GLN A 70 -2.16 11.40 13.16
CA GLN A 70 -3.08 12.55 13.09
C GLN A 70 -4.55 12.13 13.02
N ALA A 71 -4.86 11.04 12.31
CA ALA A 71 -6.21 10.48 12.27
C ALA A 71 -6.67 10.04 13.67
N ASN A 72 -5.79 9.39 14.43
CA ASN A 72 -6.08 8.92 15.78
C ASN A 72 -6.36 10.06 16.76
N LYS A 73 -5.72 11.23 16.61
CA LYS A 73 -6.03 12.42 17.45
C LYS A 73 -7.49 12.89 17.33
N ARG A 74 -8.11 12.65 16.18
CA ARG A 74 -9.51 13.04 15.92
C ARG A 74 -10.49 11.90 16.21
N ARG A 75 -10.00 10.71 16.54
CA ARG A 75 -10.86 9.61 17.00
C ARG A 75 -11.26 9.88 18.44
N ARG A 76 -12.51 9.52 18.75
CA ARG A 76 -13.01 9.50 20.12
C ARG A 76 -12.10 8.61 20.96
N LEU A 77 -11.75 9.07 22.15
CA LEU A 77 -10.98 8.26 23.11
C LEU A 77 -11.81 7.01 23.43
N GLU A 78 -11.32 5.84 23.07
CA GLU A 78 -11.87 4.57 23.57
C GLU A 78 -11.61 4.44 25.09
N ASN A 79 -10.58 5.14 25.56
CA ASN A 79 -10.03 5.07 26.89
C ASN A 79 -9.78 6.48 27.42
N GLY A 80 -10.83 7.07 27.98
CA GLY A 80 -10.75 8.31 28.74
C GLY A 80 -12.14 8.78 29.13
N GLU A 81 -12.63 8.24 30.25
CA GLU A 81 -13.95 8.53 30.84
C GLU A 81 -15.14 8.06 29.97
N ALA A 82 -15.29 6.73 29.90
CA ALA A 82 -16.48 6.02 29.45
C ALA A 82 -16.99 6.42 28.07
N ASP A 83 -16.48 5.75 27.04
CA ASP A 83 -17.41 5.29 26.00
C ASP A 83 -18.37 4.31 26.69
N PRO A 84 -19.64 4.68 26.97
CA PRO A 84 -20.53 3.79 27.72
C PRO A 84 -20.81 2.48 26.98
N ASP A 85 -20.52 2.43 25.68
CA ASP A 85 -20.84 1.31 24.79
C ASP A 85 -19.70 0.29 24.65
N PHE A 86 -18.44 0.65 24.98
CA PHE A 86 -17.28 -0.25 24.83
C PHE A 86 -16.50 -0.39 26.14
N LYS A 87 -16.62 -1.56 26.77
CA LYS A 87 -15.93 -1.93 28.01
C LYS A 87 -15.03 -3.14 27.75
N GLU A 88 -13.94 -3.28 28.51
CA GLU A 88 -13.12 -4.50 28.49
C GLU A 88 -14.01 -5.73 28.76
N GLY A 89 -13.91 -6.75 27.88
CA GLY A 89 -14.78 -7.94 27.90
C GLY A 89 -16.13 -7.77 27.19
N GLY A 90 -16.45 -6.59 26.66
CA GLY A 90 -17.63 -6.34 25.84
C GLY A 90 -17.50 -6.92 24.42
N LEU A 91 -18.64 -7.30 23.84
CA LEU A 91 -18.72 -7.75 22.45
C LEU A 91 -18.99 -6.56 21.53
N ALA A 92 -18.30 -6.51 20.40
CA ALA A 92 -18.46 -5.48 19.38
C ALA A 92 -18.80 -6.11 18.02
N TYR A 93 -19.71 -5.48 17.27
CA TYR A 93 -19.97 -5.88 15.89
C TYR A 93 -18.84 -5.38 14.99
N LEU A 94 -18.10 -6.32 14.39
CA LEU A 94 -17.04 -6.00 13.44
C LEU A 94 -17.66 -5.87 12.04
N SER A 95 -17.75 -4.64 11.53
CA SER A 95 -18.11 -4.41 10.13
C SER A 95 -16.84 -4.45 9.27
N THR A 96 -16.40 -5.67 8.96
CA THR A 96 -15.41 -5.90 7.90
C THR A 96 -16.10 -6.64 6.77
N ALA A 97 -15.90 -6.19 5.53
CA ALA A 97 -16.25 -6.99 4.36
C ALA A 97 -15.44 -8.29 4.40
N ASN A 98 -16.11 -9.44 4.33
CA ASN A 98 -15.48 -10.76 4.17
C ASN A 98 -14.97 -10.95 2.75
#